data_AF-A0A7S2F0J8-F1
#
_entry.id   AF-A0A7S2F0J8-F1
#
_cell.length_a   1.000
_cell.length_b   1.000
_cell.length_c   1.000
_cell.angle_alpha   90.00
_cell.angle_beta   90.00
_cell.angle_gamma   90.00
#
_symmetry.space_group_name_H-M   'P 1'
#
loop_
_entity.id
_entity.type
_entity.pdbx_description
1 polymer ?
#
loop_
_entity_poly.entity_id
_entity_poly.type
_entity_poly.pdbx_seq_one_letter_code
_entity_poly.pdbx_strand_id
1 'polypeptide(L)'
;FSSLAAFLGSPGQSNYCAANAALDAAAHAAHASGERVLSLQWGAWIGGGMATNDASTIGRMERAGVGVVTPELGLAVLGGALSSLLRASAPAGAVLTVSPFDWTRFLAQQPAYADAAFFADVRAAE
;
A
#
# COMPACT_ATOMS: atom_id res chain seq x y z
N PHE A 1 0.52 -0.01 -11.27
CA PHE A 1 -0.09 0.45 -10.01
C PHE A 1 -0.88 -0.70 -9.42
N SER A 2 -0.60 -1.01 -8.16
CA SER A 2 -1.26 -2.05 -7.36
C SER A 2 -2.19 -1.39 -6.31
N SER A 3 -2.69 -2.16 -5.36
CA SER A 3 -3.62 -1.70 -4.33
C SER A 3 -3.20 -2.20 -2.96
N LEU A 4 -3.51 -1.40 -1.93
CA LEU A 4 -3.42 -1.79 -0.53
C LEU A 4 -4.17 -3.11 -0.23
N ALA A 5 -5.19 -3.44 -1.03
CA ALA A 5 -5.92 -4.71 -0.91
C ALA A 5 -5.03 -5.95 -1.13
N ALA A 6 -3.95 -5.87 -1.91
CA ALA A 6 -2.97 -6.97 -2.04
C ALA A 6 -2.16 -7.19 -0.76
N PHE A 7 -2.01 -6.14 0.06
CA PHE A 7 -1.24 -6.18 1.29
C PHE A 7 -2.10 -6.56 2.51
N LEU A 8 -3.21 -5.85 2.74
CA LEU A 8 -4.06 -6.07 3.92
C LEU A 8 -5.21 -7.06 3.68
N GLY A 9 -5.47 -7.42 2.43
CA GLY A 9 -6.71 -8.07 2.02
C GLY A 9 -7.88 -7.09 1.96
N SER A 10 -8.95 -7.51 1.28
CA SER A 10 -10.22 -6.78 1.30
C SER A 10 -11.39 -7.76 1.18
N PRO A 11 -12.25 -7.86 2.22
CA PRO A 11 -13.40 -8.76 2.20
C PRO A 11 -14.29 -8.56 0.98
N GLY A 12 -14.65 -9.65 0.31
CA GLY A 12 -15.45 -9.63 -0.92
C GLY A 12 -14.66 -9.30 -2.20
N GLN A 13 -13.35 -9.05 -2.12
CA GLN A 13 -12.52 -8.63 -3.25
C GLN A 13 -11.35 -9.59 -3.53
N SER A 14 -11.53 -10.91 -3.37
CA SER A 14 -10.46 -11.90 -3.58
C SER A 14 -9.79 -11.80 -4.96
N ASN A 15 -10.58 -11.67 -6.02
CA ASN A 15 -10.08 -11.53 -7.39
C ASN A 15 -9.24 -10.26 -7.56
N TYR A 16 -9.66 -9.16 -6.92
CA TYR A 16 -8.94 -7.89 -6.96
C TYR A 16 -7.64 -7.97 -6.16
N CYS A 17 -7.65 -8.60 -4.98
CA CYS A 17 -6.44 -8.84 -4.19
C CYS A 17 -5.43 -9.69 -4.97
N ALA A 18 -5.89 -10.78 -5.59
CA ALA A 18 -5.04 -11.67 -6.40
C ALA A 18 -4.45 -10.95 -7.63
N ALA A 19 -5.24 -10.16 -8.34
CA ALA A 19 -4.75 -9.40 -9.49
C ALA A 19 -3.67 -8.38 -9.10
N ASN A 20 -3.86 -7.67 -7.99
CA ASN A 20 -2.88 -6.71 -7.49
C ASN A 20 -1.62 -7.40 -6.93
N ALA A 21 -1.77 -8.54 -6.22
CA ALA A 21 -0.64 -9.34 -5.78
C ALA A 21 0.19 -9.90 -6.95
N ALA A 22 -0.44 -10.20 -8.09
CA ALA A 22 0.28 -10.59 -9.31
C ALA A 22 1.15 -9.44 -9.87
N LEU A 23 0.70 -8.18 -9.76
CA LEU A 23 1.52 -7.01 -10.13
C LEU A 23 2.73 -6.86 -9.22
N ASP A 24 2.54 -7.10 -7.92
CA ASP A 24 3.62 -7.04 -6.93
C ASP A 24 4.67 -8.14 -7.19
N ALA A 25 4.21 -9.35 -7.46
CA ALA A 25 5.09 -10.47 -7.84
C ALA A 25 5.85 -10.20 -9.15
N ALA A 26 5.20 -9.58 -10.15
CA ALA A 26 5.86 -9.21 -11.40
C ALA A 26 6.97 -8.16 -11.18
N ALA A 27 6.78 -7.19 -10.29
CA ALA A 27 7.81 -6.22 -9.93
C ALA A 27 9.01 -6.89 -9.25
N HIS A 28 8.77 -7.85 -8.35
CA HIS A 28 9.84 -8.66 -7.75
C HIS A 28 10.63 -9.45 -8.79
N ALA A 29 9.94 -10.10 -9.74
CA ALA A 29 10.59 -10.85 -10.81
C ALA A 29 11.45 -9.96 -11.71
N ALA A 30 10.96 -8.77 -12.06
CA ALA A 30 11.71 -7.78 -12.83
C ALA A 30 12.95 -7.27 -12.07
N HIS A 31 12.86 -7.03 -10.76
CA HIS A 31 14.03 -6.67 -9.96
C HIS A 31 15.08 -7.79 -9.93
N ALA A 32 14.64 -9.06 -9.87
CA ALA A 32 15.54 -10.20 -9.94
C ALA A 32 16.23 -10.34 -11.33
N SER A 33 15.63 -9.83 -12.40
CA SER A 33 16.25 -9.74 -13.73
C SER A 33 17.10 -8.49 -13.95
N GLY A 34 17.24 -7.62 -12.94
CA GLY A 34 17.99 -6.36 -13.03
C GLY A 34 17.21 -5.22 -13.68
N GLU A 35 15.93 -5.40 -13.94
CA GLU A 35 15.04 -4.37 -14.44
C GLU A 35 14.55 -3.46 -13.30
N ARG A 36 14.18 -2.23 -13.68
CA ARG A 36 13.71 -1.20 -12.74
C ARG A 36 12.19 -1.09 -12.82
N VAL A 37 11.49 -1.85 -11.99
CA VAL A 37 10.02 -1.92 -12.00
C VAL A 37 9.50 -1.78 -10.57
N LEU A 38 8.64 -0.79 -10.36
CA LEU A 38 8.06 -0.53 -9.05
C LEU A 38 6.55 -0.79 -9.05
N SER A 39 6.09 -1.64 -8.13
CA SER A 39 4.66 -1.76 -7.81
C SER A 39 4.30 -0.86 -6.63
N LEU A 40 3.38 0.07 -6.85
CA LEU A 40 2.85 0.96 -5.81
C LEU A 40 1.48 0.45 -5.36
N GLN A 41 1.38 -0.06 -4.13
CA GLN A 41 0.13 -0.50 -3.52
C GLN A 41 -0.61 0.70 -2.92
N TRP A 42 -1.52 1.30 -3.68
CA TRP A 42 -2.22 2.50 -3.26
C TRP A 42 -3.38 2.21 -2.30
N GLY A 43 -3.49 3.02 -1.25
CA GLY A 43 -4.71 3.17 -0.45
C GLY A 43 -5.83 3.86 -1.21
N ALA A 44 -6.94 4.13 -0.54
CA ALA A 44 -8.09 4.81 -1.15
C ALA A 44 -7.77 6.28 -1.46
N TRP A 45 -8.00 6.73 -2.69
CA TRP A 45 -7.81 8.13 -3.09
C TRP A 45 -9.08 8.96 -2.84
N ILE A 46 -8.93 10.20 -2.38
CA ILE A 46 -10.02 11.20 -2.37
C ILE A 46 -10.14 11.94 -3.70
N GLY A 47 -11.30 12.53 -3.96
CA GLY A 47 -11.51 13.43 -5.09
C GLY A 47 -11.81 12.74 -6.43
N GLY A 48 -11.89 11.41 -6.49
CA GLY A 48 -12.31 10.64 -7.66
C GLY A 48 -11.73 9.23 -7.71
N GLY A 49 -12.24 8.38 -8.61
CA GLY A 49 -11.66 7.07 -8.93
C GLY A 49 -12.40 5.86 -8.34
N MET A 50 -11.74 4.70 -8.31
CA MET A 50 -12.39 3.44 -7.91
C MET A 50 -12.88 3.42 -6.45
N ALA A 51 -12.30 4.25 -5.59
CA ALA A 51 -12.64 4.32 -4.16
C ALA A 51 -13.83 5.26 -3.85
N THR A 52 -14.22 6.15 -4.77
CA THR A 52 -15.24 7.17 -4.47
C THR A 52 -16.68 6.67 -4.44
N ASN A 53 -16.93 5.45 -4.89
CA ASN A 53 -18.29 4.90 -4.95
C ASN A 53 -18.76 4.29 -3.63
N ASP A 54 -17.93 4.25 -2.58
CA ASP A 54 -18.33 3.67 -1.30
C ASP A 54 -17.77 4.44 -0.10
N ALA A 55 -18.47 5.53 0.26
CA ALA A 55 -18.19 6.30 1.47
C ALA A 55 -18.24 5.45 2.75
N SER A 56 -19.01 4.36 2.76
CA SER A 56 -19.07 3.44 3.91
C SER A 56 -17.76 2.65 4.05
N THR A 57 -17.14 2.26 2.93
CA THR A 57 -15.82 1.62 2.91
C THR A 57 -14.73 2.58 3.40
N ILE A 58 -14.71 3.82 2.92
CA ILE A 58 -13.73 4.82 3.39
C ILE A 58 -13.86 5.02 4.90
N GLY A 59 -15.07 5.24 5.40
CA GLY A 59 -15.28 5.40 6.85
C GLY A 59 -14.90 4.16 7.66
N ARG A 60 -15.04 2.94 7.12
CA ARG A 60 -14.53 1.71 7.76
C ARG A 60 -13.00 1.72 7.83
N MET A 61 -12.33 2.09 6.74
CA MET A 61 -10.87 2.15 6.67
C MET A 61 -10.31 3.17 7.69
N GLU A 62 -10.88 4.37 7.74
CA GLU A 62 -10.44 5.40 8.69
C GLU A 62 -10.63 4.97 10.15
N ARG A 63 -11.76 4.33 10.47
CA ARG A 63 -11.98 3.78 11.82
C ARG A 63 -10.98 2.69 12.18
N ALA A 64 -10.51 1.94 11.18
CA ALA A 64 -9.46 0.95 11.33
C ALA A 64 -8.05 1.54 11.29
N GLY A 65 -7.87 2.87 11.28
CA GLY A 65 -6.54 3.50 11.26
C GLY A 65 -5.88 3.57 9.89
N VAL A 66 -6.62 3.35 8.80
CA VAL A 66 -6.14 3.49 7.42
C VAL A 66 -6.76 4.74 6.81
N GLY A 67 -5.94 5.77 6.60
CA GLY A 67 -6.37 7.02 6.01
C GLY A 67 -6.52 6.97 4.49
N VAL A 68 -6.82 8.13 3.91
CA VAL A 68 -7.02 8.31 2.48
C VAL A 68 -5.90 9.12 1.83
N VAL A 69 -5.57 8.79 0.59
CA VAL A 69 -4.54 9.46 -0.21
C VAL A 69 -5.15 10.68 -0.89
N THR A 70 -4.59 11.86 -0.64
CA THR A 70 -4.92 13.06 -1.43
C THR A 70 -4.15 13.07 -2.75
N PRO A 71 -4.66 13.72 -3.81
CA PRO A 71 -3.92 13.87 -5.06
C PRO A 71 -2.53 14.47 -4.87
N GLU A 72 -2.38 15.45 -3.97
CA GLU A 72 -1.11 16.10 -3.66
C GLU A 72 -0.12 15.12 -3.04
N LEU A 73 -0.56 14.36 -2.02
CA LEU A 73 0.25 13.33 -1.38
C LEU A 73 0.64 12.23 -2.38
N GLY A 74 -0.33 11.74 -3.16
CA GLY A 74 -0.12 10.68 -4.13
C GLY A 74 0.88 11.08 -5.22
N LEU A 75 0.76 12.29 -5.76
CA LEU A 75 1.70 12.82 -6.76
C LEU A 75 3.10 13.06 -6.18
N ALA A 76 3.19 13.55 -4.94
CA ALA A 76 4.47 13.72 -4.26
C ALA A 76 5.20 12.38 -4.06
N VAL A 77 4.49 11.35 -3.57
CA VAL A 77 5.05 10.00 -3.39
C VAL A 77 5.42 9.39 -4.74
N LEU A 78 4.58 9.51 -5.77
CA LEU A 78 4.88 9.00 -7.11
C LEU A 78 6.14 9.65 -7.70
N GLY A 79 6.28 10.97 -7.58
CA GLY A 79 7.47 11.70 -8.05
C GLY A 79 8.74 11.29 -7.30
N GLY A 80 8.67 11.14 -5.98
CA GLY A 80 9.78 10.67 -5.14
C GLY A 80 10.18 9.21 -5.44
N ALA A 81 9.20 8.34 -5.64
CA ALA A 81 9.38 6.94 -5.98
C ALA A 81 10.06 6.78 -7.36
N LEU A 82 9.58 7.51 -8.37
CA LEU A 82 10.17 7.50 -9.71
C LEU A 82 11.60 8.08 -9.70
N SER A 83 11.82 9.17 -8.97
CA SER A 83 13.15 9.78 -8.83
C SER A 83 14.14 8.80 -8.19
N SER A 84 13.71 8.07 -7.16
CA SER A 84 14.51 7.03 -6.50
C SER A 84 14.82 5.89 -7.47
N LEU A 85 13.81 5.36 -8.17
CA LEU A 85 13.97 4.27 -9.14
C LEU A 85 14.97 4.60 -10.26
N LEU A 86 14.98 5.84 -10.74
CA LEU A 86 15.89 6.30 -11.79
C LEU A 86 17.31 6.56 -11.30
N ARG A 87 17.47 6.99 -10.04
CA ARG A 87 18.78 7.38 -9.48
C ARG A 87 19.50 6.24 -8.73
N ALA A 88 18.78 5.20 -8.32
CA ALA A 88 19.36 4.15 -7.51
C ALA A 88 20.44 3.38 -8.27
N SER A 89 21.59 3.22 -7.62
CA SER A 89 22.72 2.40 -8.10
C SER A 89 22.53 0.90 -7.85
N ALA A 90 21.58 0.55 -6.98
CA ALA A 90 21.07 -0.80 -6.73
C ALA A 90 19.54 -0.78 -6.71
N PRO A 91 18.85 -1.90 -6.97
CA PRO A 91 17.39 -1.94 -6.95
C PRO A 91 16.84 -1.52 -5.56
N ALA A 92 15.94 -0.54 -5.55
CA ALA A 92 15.12 -0.26 -4.37
C ALA A 92 14.14 -1.42 -4.12
N GLY A 93 13.35 -1.37 -3.04
CA GLY A 93 12.26 -2.33 -2.85
C GLY A 93 11.32 -2.36 -4.07
N ALA A 94 10.95 -3.55 -4.53
CA ALA A 94 10.09 -3.72 -5.72
C ALA A 94 8.64 -3.31 -5.49
N VAL A 95 8.23 -3.20 -4.22
CA VAL A 95 6.86 -2.91 -3.81
C VAL A 95 6.90 -1.84 -2.72
N LEU A 96 6.06 -0.81 -2.86
CA LEU A 96 5.85 0.23 -1.86
C LEU A 96 4.36 0.40 -1.58
N THR A 97 3.97 0.30 -0.32
CA THR A 97 2.61 0.59 0.14
C THR A 97 2.46 2.07 0.40
N VAL A 98 1.39 2.67 -0.13
CA VAL A 98 1.15 4.11 -0.03
C VAL A 98 -0.26 4.38 0.47
N SER A 99 -0.35 4.60 1.78
CA SER A 99 -1.54 5.06 2.48
C SER A 99 -1.13 5.73 3.79
N PRO A 100 -1.84 6.76 4.27
CA PRO A 100 -1.67 7.21 5.65
C PRO A 100 -2.09 6.10 6.61
N PHE A 101 -1.31 5.87 7.66
CA PHE A 101 -1.63 4.94 8.73
C PHE A 101 -1.54 5.65 10.08
N ASP A 102 -2.55 5.40 10.92
CA ASP A 102 -2.45 5.50 12.37
C ASP A 102 -2.16 4.09 12.88
N TRP A 103 -0.87 3.77 13.06
CA TRP A 103 -0.43 2.42 13.35
C TRP A 103 -0.90 1.92 14.72
N THR A 104 -0.89 2.81 15.71
CA THR A 104 -1.43 2.54 17.04
C THR A 104 -2.90 2.12 16.95
N ARG A 105 -3.73 2.87 16.23
CA ARG A 105 -5.14 2.53 16.01
C ARG A 105 -5.30 1.27 15.16
N PHE A 106 -4.53 1.13 14.10
CA PHE A 106 -4.62 0.00 13.17
C PHE A 106 -4.34 -1.33 13.86
N LEU A 107 -3.25 -1.43 14.61
CA LEU A 107 -2.87 -2.65 15.31
C LEU A 107 -3.84 -2.98 16.45
N ALA A 108 -4.38 -1.97 17.15
CA ALA A 108 -5.40 -2.19 18.18
C ALA A 108 -6.72 -2.75 17.61
N GLN A 109 -7.06 -2.42 16.36
CA GLN A 109 -8.28 -2.88 15.70
C GLN A 109 -8.10 -4.19 14.92
N GLN A 110 -6.87 -4.71 14.80
CA GLN A 110 -6.55 -5.93 14.07
C GLN A 110 -5.81 -6.93 14.96
N PRO A 111 -6.52 -7.68 15.83
CA PRO A 111 -5.90 -8.63 16.75
C PRO A 111 -5.03 -9.68 16.04
N ALA A 112 -5.38 -10.05 14.80
CA ALA A 112 -4.59 -10.96 13.97
C ALA A 112 -3.20 -10.40 13.59
N TYR A 113 -3.03 -9.08 13.62
CA TYR A 113 -1.79 -8.38 13.27
C TYR A 113 -1.05 -7.82 14.49
N ALA A 114 -1.74 -7.65 15.62
CA ALA A 114 -1.19 -7.07 16.84
C ALA A 114 0.11 -7.75 17.29
N ASP A 115 0.16 -9.09 17.23
CA ASP A 115 1.34 -9.89 17.62
C ASP A 115 2.13 -10.43 16.42
N ALA A 116 1.72 -10.11 15.19
CA ALA A 116 2.40 -10.62 14.00
C ALA A 116 3.82 -10.05 13.91
N ALA A 117 4.80 -10.93 13.66
CA ALA A 117 6.21 -10.54 13.50
C ALA A 117 6.41 -9.52 12.37
N PHE A 118 5.55 -9.57 11.35
CA PHE A 118 5.54 -8.63 10.23
C PHE A 118 5.48 -7.16 10.66
N PHE A 119 4.75 -6.84 11.74
CA PHE A 119 4.59 -5.46 12.23
C PHE A 119 5.52 -5.11 13.40
N ALA A 120 6.54 -5.92 13.69
CA ALA A 120 7.42 -5.70 14.85
C ALA A 120 8.13 -4.35 14.78
N ASP A 121 8.66 -3.98 13.62
CA ASP A 121 9.38 -2.72 13.44
C ASP A 121 8.47 -1.50 13.59
N VAL A 122 7.22 -1.62 13.14
CA VAL A 122 6.19 -0.57 13.30
C VAL A 122 5.87 -0.37 14.78
N ARG A 123 5.70 -1.46 15.55
CA ARG A 123 5.44 -1.37 17.00
C ARG A 123 6.61 -0.78 17.79
N ALA A 124 7.84 -0.96 17.31
CA ALA A 124 9.04 -0.45 17.97
C ALA A 124 9.30 1.04 17.68
N ALA A 125 8.68 1.60 16.64
CA ALA A 125 8.88 2.97 16.19
C ALA A 125 7.88 3.99 16.79
N GLU A 126 6.85 3.51 17.51
CA GLU A 126 5.84 4.30 18.23
C GLU A 126 6.14 4.37 19.73
#